data_AF-A0A399PK40-F1
#
_entry.id   AF-A0A399PK40-F1
#
_cell.length_a   1.000
_cell.length_b   1.000
_cell.length_c   1.000
_cell.angle_alpha   90.00
_cell.angle_beta   90.00
_cell.angle_gamma   90.00
#
_symmetry.space_group_name_H-M   'P 1'
#
loop_
_entity.id
_entity.type
_entity.pdbx_description
1 polymer ?
#
loop_
_entity_poly.entity_id
_entity_poly.type
_entity_poly.pdbx_seq_one_letter_code
_entity_poly.pdbx_strand_id
1 'polypeptide(L)'
;MNTVKTVRELRAAMARARSEGKRIGFVPTMGNLHSGHIALITKAKQRVDFVVASIFVNPLQFGAGEDLDKYPRTLAADQEKLLEAGCSLLFAPTVEEMYPDGMAGQTRVSVPQLSEGLCGASRPGHFEGVATVVSKLFNMVQPDLAIFGQKDYQQLAVIRALVHDLNMPIQIIGEPTVRAADGLALSSRNGFLSEEQRAVAPVVYRALSSIAESIKQGERDFPALIQAQRQQLEAAGLRPDYLEIRHALTLRPATAEDRDLVILVAAFLGTTRLIDNLHLNLDTPA
;
A
#
# COMPACT_ATOMS: atom_id res chain seq x y z
N MET A 1 -16.08 16.21 10.33
CA MET A 1 -15.40 14.92 10.60
C MET A 1 -15.03 14.90 12.06
N ASN A 2 -15.35 13.84 12.79
CA ASN A 2 -14.88 13.67 14.18
C ASN A 2 -13.54 12.94 14.20
N THR A 3 -12.68 13.24 15.16
CA THR A 3 -11.44 12.50 15.41
C THR A 3 -11.53 11.81 16.76
N VAL A 4 -11.30 10.50 16.79
CA VAL A 4 -11.31 9.65 17.98
C VAL A 4 -9.94 9.02 18.17
N LYS A 5 -9.53 8.84 19.43
CA LYS A 5 -8.18 8.36 19.78
C LYS A 5 -8.20 7.01 20.46
N THR A 6 -9.35 6.60 20.99
CA THR A 6 -9.49 5.33 21.72
C THR A 6 -10.38 4.34 20.96
N VAL A 7 -10.12 3.05 21.16
CA VAL A 7 -10.95 1.95 20.64
C VAL A 7 -12.37 2.05 21.19
N ARG A 8 -12.53 2.51 22.43
CA ARG A 8 -13.86 2.74 23.03
C ARG A 8 -14.67 3.77 22.25
N GLU A 9 -14.09 4.92 21.95
CA GLU A 9 -14.75 5.98 21.16
C GLU A 9 -15.03 5.52 19.73
N LEU A 10 -14.07 4.83 19.10
CA LEU A 10 -14.26 4.24 17.78
C LEU A 10 -15.45 3.28 17.75
N ARG A 11 -15.51 2.33 18.69
CA ARG A 11 -16.62 1.37 18.78
C ARG A 11 -17.97 2.05 19.00
N ALA A 12 -18.02 3.10 19.83
CA ALA A 12 -19.24 3.88 20.03
C ALA A 12 -19.71 4.54 18.72
N ALA A 13 -18.78 5.12 17.95
CA ALA A 13 -19.09 5.70 16.65
C ALA A 13 -19.55 4.66 15.62
N MET A 14 -18.90 3.47 15.58
CA MET A 14 -19.30 2.37 14.69
C MET A 14 -20.68 1.82 15.05
N ALA A 15 -20.96 1.61 16.34
CA ALA A 15 -22.25 1.14 16.82
C ALA A 15 -23.38 2.10 16.42
N ARG A 16 -23.15 3.41 16.58
CA ARG A 16 -24.10 4.43 16.12
C ARG A 16 -24.33 4.37 14.61
N ALA A 17 -23.26 4.37 13.80
CA ALA A 17 -23.38 4.31 12.35
C ALA A 17 -24.18 3.07 11.90
N ARG A 18 -23.93 1.90 12.51
CA ARG A 18 -24.68 0.67 12.25
C ARG A 18 -26.15 0.76 12.68
N SER A 19 -26.45 1.36 13.83
CA SER A 19 -27.83 1.56 14.29
C SER A 19 -28.64 2.46 13.33
N GLU A 20 -27.95 3.31 12.58
CA GLU A 20 -28.52 4.15 11.53
C GLU A 20 -28.59 3.43 10.16
N GLY A 21 -28.23 2.14 10.10
CA GLY A 21 -28.27 1.33 8.87
C GLY A 21 -27.18 1.64 7.85
N LYS A 22 -26.12 2.37 8.24
CA LYS A 22 -25.05 2.80 7.33
C LYS A 22 -24.09 1.68 6.98
N ARG A 23 -23.69 1.63 5.70
CA ARG A 23 -22.51 0.88 5.26
C ARG A 23 -21.25 1.64 5.61
N ILE A 24 -20.22 0.91 6.06
CA ILE A 24 -18.97 1.45 6.57
C ILE A 24 -17.83 1.07 5.62
N GLY A 25 -17.15 2.09 5.11
CA GLY A 25 -15.92 1.95 4.32
C GLY A 25 -14.71 2.36 5.14
N PHE A 26 -13.60 1.64 4.99
CA PHE A 26 -12.38 1.90 5.76
C PHE A 26 -11.15 2.12 4.88
N VAL A 27 -10.35 3.13 5.26
CA VAL A 27 -9.08 3.46 4.62
C VAL A 27 -7.97 3.54 5.67
N PRO A 28 -7.21 2.46 5.90
CA PRO A 28 -6.09 2.50 6.83
C PRO A 28 -4.88 3.22 6.22
N THR A 29 -4.28 4.15 6.97
CA THR A 29 -3.09 4.89 6.55
C THR A 29 -2.10 5.08 7.71
N MET A 30 -0.88 5.51 7.38
CA MET A 30 0.13 5.94 8.35
C MET A 30 0.22 7.47 8.49
N GLY A 31 -0.69 8.24 7.86
CA GLY A 31 -0.64 9.71 7.84
C GLY A 31 0.30 10.28 6.77
N ASN A 32 0.60 11.57 6.90
CA ASN A 32 1.29 12.38 5.87
C ASN A 32 0.68 12.20 4.49
N LEU A 33 -0.62 12.53 4.42
CA LEU A 33 -1.50 12.22 3.32
C LEU A 33 -1.17 13.05 2.08
N HIS A 34 -1.36 12.43 0.93
CA HIS A 34 -1.18 13.00 -0.41
C HIS A 34 -2.38 12.64 -1.28
N SER A 35 -2.46 13.16 -2.51
CA SER A 35 -3.62 12.93 -3.39
C SER A 35 -3.93 11.45 -3.64
N GLY A 36 -2.92 10.58 -3.66
CA GLY A 36 -3.12 9.13 -3.65
C GLY A 36 -4.01 8.62 -2.48
N HIS A 37 -3.79 9.09 -1.26
CA HIS A 37 -4.63 8.74 -0.12
C HIS A 37 -6.05 9.34 -0.25
N ILE A 38 -6.15 10.55 -0.80
CA ILE A 38 -7.43 11.23 -1.03
C ILE A 38 -8.28 10.53 -2.08
N ALA A 39 -7.66 9.93 -3.09
CA ALA A 39 -8.33 9.06 -4.04
C ALA A 39 -8.97 7.85 -3.34
N LEU A 40 -8.31 7.25 -2.34
CA LEU A 40 -8.88 6.13 -1.56
C LEU A 40 -10.14 6.57 -0.79
N ILE A 41 -10.10 7.73 -0.14
CA ILE A 41 -11.23 8.29 0.61
C ILE A 41 -12.40 8.61 -0.33
N THR A 42 -12.09 9.23 -1.47
CA THR A 42 -13.08 9.55 -2.50
C THR A 42 -13.75 8.29 -3.04
N LYS A 43 -12.95 7.24 -3.29
CA LYS A 43 -13.45 5.93 -3.72
C LYS A 43 -14.35 5.28 -2.66
N ALA A 44 -13.97 5.33 -1.39
CA ALA A 44 -14.80 4.83 -0.30
C ALA A 44 -16.14 5.57 -0.25
N LYS A 45 -16.11 6.91 -0.32
CA LYS A 45 -17.31 7.76 -0.28
C LYS A 45 -18.31 7.48 -1.42
N GLN A 46 -17.84 7.02 -2.57
CA GLN A 46 -18.71 6.60 -3.69
C GLN A 46 -19.43 5.27 -3.45
N ARG A 47 -19.03 4.50 -2.43
CA ARG A 47 -19.47 3.10 -2.23
C ARG A 47 -20.22 2.87 -0.91
N VAL A 48 -20.08 3.77 0.05
CA VAL A 48 -20.60 3.62 1.43
C VAL A 48 -21.14 4.93 2.00
N ASP A 49 -21.90 4.83 3.09
CA ASP A 49 -22.52 5.97 3.76
C ASP A 49 -21.62 6.59 4.85
N PHE A 50 -20.71 5.80 5.43
CA PHE A 50 -19.84 6.21 6.51
C PHE A 50 -18.39 5.82 6.23
N VAL A 51 -17.52 6.80 5.97
CA VAL A 51 -16.10 6.56 5.67
C VAL A 51 -15.27 6.78 6.91
N VAL A 52 -14.49 5.77 7.28
CA VAL A 52 -13.52 5.81 8.37
C VAL A 52 -12.12 5.81 7.78
N ALA A 53 -11.28 6.75 8.21
CA ALA A 53 -9.84 6.68 7.98
C ALA A 53 -9.13 6.33 9.28
N SER A 54 -8.01 5.61 9.23
CA SER A 54 -7.07 5.58 10.35
C SER A 54 -5.75 6.25 9.99
N ILE A 55 -5.16 6.94 10.97
CA ILE A 55 -3.77 7.41 10.90
C ILE A 55 -3.02 6.79 12.07
N PHE A 56 -2.18 5.81 11.76
CA PHE A 56 -1.36 5.14 12.77
C PHE A 56 -0.04 4.68 12.15
N VAL A 57 1.08 5.27 12.59
CA VAL A 57 2.42 4.81 12.23
C VAL A 57 2.71 3.56 13.05
N ASN A 58 2.41 2.39 12.48
CA ASN A 58 2.55 1.11 13.16
C ASN A 58 4.02 0.73 13.36
N PRO A 59 4.57 0.61 14.57
CA PRO A 59 5.98 0.27 14.73
C PRO A 59 6.32 -1.17 14.32
N LEU A 60 5.36 -2.12 14.37
CA LEU A 60 5.59 -3.53 14.06
C LEU A 60 5.99 -3.80 12.61
N GLN A 61 5.67 -2.90 11.69
CA GLN A 61 6.02 -3.04 10.28
C GLN A 61 7.31 -2.30 9.89
N PHE A 62 8.06 -1.78 10.87
CA PHE A 62 9.36 -1.17 10.66
C PHE A 62 10.46 -2.08 11.23
N GLY A 63 11.46 -2.37 10.41
CA GLY A 63 12.67 -3.08 10.84
C GLY A 63 13.61 -2.21 11.67
N ALA A 64 14.58 -2.84 12.35
CA ALA A 64 15.66 -2.11 13.02
C ALA A 64 16.44 -1.24 12.02
N GLY A 65 16.58 0.05 12.31
CA GLY A 65 17.25 1.01 11.43
C GLY A 65 16.39 1.54 10.27
N GLU A 66 15.12 1.15 10.16
CA GLU A 66 14.17 1.80 9.26
C GLU A 66 13.72 3.17 9.80
N ASP A 67 12.99 3.92 8.98
CA ASP A 67 12.67 5.33 9.15
C ASP A 67 11.53 5.61 10.14
N LEU A 68 11.29 4.77 11.17
CA LEU A 68 10.18 4.96 12.12
C LEU A 68 10.24 6.33 12.82
N ASP A 69 11.41 6.71 13.33
CA ASP A 69 11.60 7.98 14.05
C ASP A 69 11.54 9.19 13.11
N LYS A 70 11.87 8.98 11.83
CA LYS A 70 11.89 10.00 10.79
C LYS A 70 10.58 10.08 10.00
N TYR A 71 9.63 9.19 10.27
CA TYR A 71 8.37 9.14 9.52
C TYR A 71 7.58 10.42 9.77
N PRO A 72 7.18 11.15 8.71
CA PRO A 72 6.52 12.45 8.85
C PRO A 72 5.17 12.31 9.56
N ARG A 73 4.90 13.19 10.53
CA ARG A 73 3.64 13.25 11.28
C ARG A 73 3.01 14.63 11.12
N THR A 74 1.94 14.72 10.34
CA THR A 74 1.32 15.99 9.92
C THR A 74 -0.20 15.98 10.17
N LEU A 75 -0.60 15.49 11.35
CA LEU A 75 -2.00 15.18 11.68
C LEU A 75 -3.00 16.31 11.39
N ALA A 76 -2.65 17.58 11.69
CA ALA A 76 -3.55 18.72 11.44
C ALA A 76 -3.83 18.89 9.94
N ALA A 77 -2.80 18.89 9.10
CA ALA A 77 -2.94 18.97 7.64
C ALA A 77 -3.64 17.73 7.06
N ASP A 78 -3.43 16.56 7.66
CA ASP A 78 -4.12 15.34 7.27
C ASP A 78 -5.63 15.41 7.59
N GLN A 79 -6.00 15.99 8.73
CA GLN A 79 -7.41 16.18 9.11
C GLN A 79 -8.17 17.08 8.14
N GLU A 80 -7.56 18.18 7.70
CA GLU A 80 -8.13 19.10 6.71
C GLU A 80 -8.42 18.37 5.40
N LYS A 81 -7.41 17.69 4.85
CA LYS A 81 -7.53 16.89 3.61
C LYS A 81 -8.61 15.82 3.72
N LEU A 82 -8.67 15.10 4.84
CA LEU A 82 -9.70 14.07 5.07
C LEU A 82 -11.10 14.67 5.14
N LEU A 83 -11.26 15.82 5.81
CA LEU A 83 -12.54 16.52 5.90
C LEU A 83 -13.04 16.94 4.52
N GLU A 84 -12.17 17.56 3.72
CA GLU A 84 -12.48 17.98 2.34
C GLU A 84 -12.86 16.80 1.43
N ALA A 85 -12.16 15.67 1.57
CA ALA A 85 -12.47 14.45 0.85
C ALA A 85 -13.79 13.78 1.27
N GLY A 86 -14.40 14.25 2.38
CA GLY A 86 -15.65 13.73 2.92
C GLY A 86 -15.51 12.52 3.82
N CYS A 87 -14.38 12.37 4.51
CA CYS A 87 -14.21 11.38 5.57
C CYS A 87 -15.18 11.68 6.73
N SER A 88 -15.86 10.66 7.24
CA SER A 88 -16.84 10.81 8.32
C SER A 88 -16.17 10.80 9.69
N LEU A 89 -15.18 9.91 9.88
CA LEU A 89 -14.48 9.69 11.13
C LEU A 89 -12.99 9.40 10.90
N LEU A 90 -12.12 10.06 11.67
CA LEU A 90 -10.70 9.72 11.75
C LEU A 90 -10.42 9.00 13.07
N PHE A 91 -9.85 7.79 12.98
CA PHE A 91 -9.24 7.09 14.12
C PHE A 91 -7.73 7.34 14.15
N ALA A 92 -7.26 8.06 15.17
CA ALA A 92 -5.84 8.41 15.33
C ALA A 92 -5.33 7.96 16.71
N PRO A 93 -5.16 6.65 16.93
CA PRO A 93 -4.72 6.12 18.21
C PRO A 93 -3.23 6.36 18.48
N THR A 94 -2.85 6.31 19.74
CA THR A 94 -1.43 6.25 20.13
C THR A 94 -0.90 4.82 20.06
N VAL A 95 0.41 4.65 20.21
CA VAL A 95 1.03 3.31 20.27
C VAL A 95 0.52 2.53 21.48
N GLU A 96 0.35 3.20 22.63
CA GLU A 96 -0.13 2.62 23.87
C GLU A 96 -1.58 2.14 23.76
N GLU A 97 -2.43 2.86 23.01
CA GLU A 97 -3.80 2.40 22.73
C GLU A 97 -3.81 1.15 21.84
N MET A 98 -2.91 1.08 20.85
CA MET A 98 -2.83 -0.06 19.94
C MET A 98 -2.13 -1.27 20.57
N TYR A 99 -1.17 -1.04 21.47
CA TYR A 99 -0.28 -2.03 22.08
C TYR A 99 -0.07 -1.72 23.58
N PRO A 100 -1.10 -1.88 24.43
CA PRO A 100 -1.06 -1.47 25.84
C PRO A 100 -0.01 -2.21 26.67
N ASP A 101 0.24 -3.49 26.35
CA ASP A 101 1.24 -4.33 27.00
C ASP A 101 2.58 -4.35 26.23
N GLY A 102 2.77 -3.39 25.33
CA GLY A 102 3.90 -3.35 24.40
C GLY A 102 3.80 -4.38 23.28
N MET A 103 4.88 -4.48 22.50
CA MET A 103 4.90 -5.24 21.23
C MET A 103 5.49 -6.65 21.34
N ALA A 104 6.20 -6.96 22.42
CA ALA A 104 6.94 -8.21 22.57
C ALA A 104 6.00 -9.43 22.71
N GLY A 105 4.94 -9.32 23.53
CA GLY A 105 3.93 -10.38 23.72
C GLY A 105 2.71 -10.27 22.81
N GLN A 106 2.70 -9.30 21.87
CA GLN A 106 1.54 -9.05 21.02
C GLN A 106 1.34 -10.19 20.02
N THR A 107 0.14 -10.77 20.00
CA THR A 107 -0.30 -11.75 18.99
C THR A 107 0.01 -11.26 17.58
N ARG A 108 0.56 -12.15 16.75
CA ARG A 108 0.95 -11.89 15.37
C ARG A 108 0.07 -12.64 14.40
N VAL A 109 -0.09 -12.06 13.21
CA VAL A 109 -0.75 -12.69 12.08
C VAL A 109 0.26 -12.75 10.93
N SER A 110 0.49 -13.94 10.39
CA SER A 110 1.40 -14.15 9.26
C SER A 110 0.62 -14.74 8.08
N VAL A 111 0.97 -14.28 6.87
CA VAL A 111 0.37 -14.72 5.61
C VAL A 111 1.50 -15.34 4.77
N PRO A 112 1.68 -16.66 4.78
CA PRO A 112 2.81 -17.32 4.12
C PRO A 112 2.75 -17.15 2.60
N GLN A 113 3.87 -17.44 1.91
CA GLN A 113 4.03 -17.34 0.45
C GLN A 113 3.95 -15.92 -0.12
N LEU A 114 2.83 -15.20 0.06
CA LEU A 114 2.65 -13.85 -0.47
C LEU A 114 3.49 -12.79 0.27
N SER A 115 3.84 -13.06 1.53
CA SER A 115 4.75 -12.22 2.32
C SER A 115 6.23 -12.49 2.05
N GLU A 116 6.57 -13.49 1.25
CA GLU A 116 7.94 -13.91 0.97
C GLU A 116 8.46 -13.30 -0.34
N GLY A 117 9.79 -13.20 -0.49
CA GLY A 117 10.40 -12.57 -1.67
C GLY A 117 10.09 -11.07 -1.77
N LEU A 118 10.54 -10.42 -2.86
CA LEU A 118 10.22 -9.01 -3.15
C LEU A 118 10.46 -8.09 -1.93
N CYS A 119 9.48 -7.29 -1.52
CA CYS A 119 9.59 -6.44 -0.33
C CYS A 119 9.73 -7.24 0.97
N GLY A 120 9.22 -8.46 1.04
CA GLY A 120 9.32 -9.32 2.22
C GLY A 120 10.74 -9.82 2.47
N ALA A 121 11.48 -10.14 1.40
CA ALA A 121 12.90 -10.48 1.48
C ALA A 121 13.75 -9.27 1.90
N SER A 122 13.49 -8.09 1.32
CA SER A 122 14.23 -6.87 1.66
C SER A 122 13.86 -6.28 3.03
N ARG A 123 12.69 -6.65 3.57
CA ARG A 123 12.15 -6.12 4.85
C ARG A 123 11.57 -7.26 5.71
N PRO A 124 12.42 -8.11 6.31
CA PRO A 124 11.97 -9.24 7.14
C PRO A 124 11.01 -8.77 8.25
N GLY A 125 9.90 -9.50 8.43
CA GLY A 125 8.86 -9.18 9.42
C GLY A 125 7.90 -8.05 9.03
N HIS A 126 8.17 -7.28 7.96
CA HIS A 126 7.34 -6.15 7.54
C HIS A 126 5.87 -6.56 7.34
N PHE A 127 5.61 -7.60 6.55
CA PHE A 127 4.25 -8.04 6.24
C PHE A 127 3.54 -8.74 7.41
N GLU A 128 4.28 -9.35 8.35
CA GLU A 128 3.69 -9.81 9.61
C GLU A 128 3.17 -8.61 10.42
N GLY A 129 3.97 -7.53 10.50
CA GLY A 129 3.57 -6.28 11.13
C GLY A 129 2.34 -5.66 10.46
N VAL A 130 2.29 -5.66 9.12
CA VAL A 130 1.14 -5.17 8.35
C VAL A 130 -0.10 -6.03 8.56
N ALA A 131 -0.01 -7.35 8.39
CA ALA A 131 -1.13 -8.27 8.58
C ALA A 131 -1.68 -8.21 10.00
N THR A 132 -0.79 -8.09 11.00
CA THR A 132 -1.16 -7.94 12.41
C THR A 132 -1.95 -6.64 12.64
N VAL A 133 -1.45 -5.49 12.21
CA VAL A 133 -2.13 -4.20 12.47
C VAL A 133 -3.43 -4.09 11.68
N VAL A 134 -3.46 -4.56 10.43
CA VAL A 134 -4.67 -4.54 9.60
C VAL A 134 -5.75 -5.45 10.20
N SER A 135 -5.38 -6.64 10.70
CA SER A 135 -6.31 -7.52 11.41
C SER A 135 -6.89 -6.85 12.67
N LYS A 136 -6.04 -6.16 13.45
CA LYS A 136 -6.49 -5.39 14.63
C LYS A 136 -7.47 -4.29 14.23
N LEU A 137 -7.15 -3.51 13.20
CA LEU A 137 -8.01 -2.44 12.71
C LEU A 137 -9.35 -2.96 12.16
N PHE A 138 -9.35 -4.07 11.41
CA PHE A 138 -10.57 -4.72 10.95
C PHE A 138 -11.43 -5.21 12.11
N ASN A 139 -10.85 -5.74 13.19
CA ASN A 139 -11.60 -6.13 14.38
C ASN A 139 -12.16 -4.92 15.16
N MET A 140 -11.50 -3.77 15.11
CA MET A 140 -11.93 -2.54 15.79
C MET A 140 -13.02 -1.78 15.01
N VAL A 141 -12.89 -1.70 13.68
CA VAL A 141 -13.77 -0.94 12.78
C VAL A 141 -14.91 -1.81 12.23
N GLN A 142 -14.63 -3.08 11.95
CA GLN A 142 -15.54 -4.07 11.32
C GLN A 142 -16.13 -3.62 9.96
N PRO A 143 -15.37 -3.02 9.05
CA PRO A 143 -15.95 -2.36 7.88
C PRO A 143 -16.63 -3.34 6.91
N ASP A 144 -17.59 -2.87 6.12
CA ASP A 144 -18.17 -3.66 5.01
C ASP A 144 -17.19 -3.76 3.83
N LEU A 145 -16.38 -2.71 3.64
CA LEU A 145 -15.31 -2.69 2.65
C LEU A 145 -14.10 -1.91 3.13
N ALA A 146 -12.93 -2.25 2.58
CA ALA A 146 -11.70 -1.51 2.82
C ALA A 146 -10.98 -1.19 1.50
N ILE A 147 -10.49 0.04 1.38
CA ILE A 147 -9.79 0.52 0.18
C ILE A 147 -8.29 0.61 0.47
N PHE A 148 -7.49 0.05 -0.44
CA PHE A 148 -6.03 0.12 -0.40
C PHE A 148 -5.49 0.57 -1.76
N GLY A 149 -4.36 1.27 -1.77
CA GLY A 149 -3.70 1.66 -3.01
C GLY A 149 -2.98 0.48 -3.67
N GLN A 150 -3.08 0.36 -4.99
CA GLN A 150 -2.37 -0.64 -5.78
C GLN A 150 -0.86 -0.40 -5.85
N LYS A 151 -0.38 0.79 -5.46
CA LYS A 151 1.06 1.13 -5.39
C LYS A 151 1.83 0.13 -4.53
N ASP A 152 1.25 -0.30 -3.42
CA ASP A 152 1.82 -1.31 -2.52
C ASP A 152 1.22 -2.68 -2.88
N TYR A 153 1.49 -3.16 -4.10
CA TYR A 153 0.80 -4.32 -4.70
C TYR A 153 0.92 -5.60 -3.86
N GLN A 154 2.14 -5.91 -3.36
CA GLN A 154 2.35 -7.08 -2.50
C GLN A 154 1.57 -6.96 -1.18
N GLN A 155 1.45 -5.75 -0.61
CA GLN A 155 0.61 -5.51 0.56
C GLN A 155 -0.86 -5.81 0.25
N LEU A 156 -1.38 -5.32 -0.89
CA LEU A 156 -2.75 -5.59 -1.30
C LEU A 156 -3.01 -7.09 -1.50
N ALA A 157 -2.06 -7.82 -2.10
CA ALA A 157 -2.14 -9.27 -2.26
C ALA A 157 -2.19 -10.00 -0.89
N VAL A 158 -1.28 -9.63 0.03
CA VAL A 158 -1.26 -10.16 1.41
C VAL A 158 -2.58 -9.91 2.14
N ILE A 159 -3.15 -8.70 2.03
CA ILE A 159 -4.41 -8.35 2.70
C ILE A 159 -5.61 -9.09 2.09
N ARG A 160 -5.62 -9.27 0.76
CA ARG A 160 -6.66 -10.09 0.10
C ARG A 160 -6.63 -11.53 0.58
N ALA A 161 -5.45 -12.15 0.64
CA ALA A 161 -5.31 -13.50 1.15
C ALA A 161 -5.69 -13.60 2.63
N LEU A 162 -5.23 -12.67 3.46
CA LEU A 162 -5.62 -12.57 4.87
C LEU A 162 -7.14 -12.59 5.06
N VAL A 163 -7.85 -11.74 4.31
CA VAL A 163 -9.32 -11.62 4.39
C VAL A 163 -10.01 -12.88 3.91
N HIS A 164 -9.53 -13.45 2.79
CA HIS A 164 -10.06 -14.69 2.24
C HIS A 164 -9.87 -15.87 3.21
N ASP A 165 -8.64 -16.12 3.65
CA ASP A 165 -8.26 -17.30 4.44
C ASP A 165 -8.87 -17.27 5.84
N LEU A 166 -9.04 -16.08 6.41
CA LEU A 166 -9.70 -15.89 7.72
C LEU A 166 -11.21 -15.66 7.61
N ASN A 167 -11.79 -15.82 6.42
CA ASN A 167 -13.23 -15.67 6.16
C ASN A 167 -13.80 -14.34 6.68
N MET A 168 -13.02 -13.27 6.56
CA MET A 168 -13.45 -11.95 7.02
C MET A 168 -14.51 -11.40 6.06
N PRO A 169 -15.68 -10.95 6.56
CA PRO A 169 -16.77 -10.45 5.72
C PRO A 169 -16.51 -9.01 5.26
N ILE A 170 -15.36 -8.77 4.61
CA ILE A 170 -14.87 -7.45 4.21
C ILE A 170 -14.51 -7.48 2.73
N GLN A 171 -15.12 -6.60 1.94
CA GLN A 171 -14.73 -6.45 0.54
C GLN A 171 -13.42 -5.63 0.42
N ILE A 172 -12.37 -6.21 -0.15
CA ILE A 172 -11.10 -5.50 -0.38
C ILE A 172 -11.05 -4.91 -1.79
N ILE A 173 -10.96 -3.59 -1.87
CA ILE A 173 -10.89 -2.85 -3.14
C ILE A 173 -9.50 -2.23 -3.29
N GLY A 174 -8.86 -2.52 -4.42
CA GLY A 174 -7.62 -1.87 -4.83
C GLY A 174 -7.93 -0.64 -5.67
N GLU A 175 -7.37 0.52 -5.32
CA GLU A 175 -7.48 1.75 -6.11
C GLU A 175 -6.17 2.00 -6.88
N PRO A 176 -6.23 2.39 -8.17
CA PRO A 176 -5.05 2.63 -8.99
C PRO A 176 -4.05 3.60 -8.37
N THR A 177 -2.76 3.35 -8.64
CA THR A 177 -1.67 4.23 -8.23
C THR A 177 -1.85 5.61 -8.85
N VAL A 178 -2.02 6.63 -8.00
CA VAL A 178 -2.00 8.03 -8.44
C VAL A 178 -0.54 8.44 -8.72
N ARG A 179 -0.34 9.09 -9.87
CA ARG A 179 0.97 9.49 -10.36
C ARG A 179 1.04 11.01 -10.51
N ALA A 180 2.24 11.57 -10.38
CA ALA A 180 2.54 12.92 -10.84
C ALA A 180 2.47 13.00 -12.37
N ALA A 181 2.47 14.23 -12.92
CA ALA A 181 2.38 14.47 -14.37
C ALA A 181 3.51 13.81 -15.17
N ASP A 182 4.67 13.59 -14.55
CA ASP A 182 5.83 12.91 -15.14
C ASP A 182 5.81 11.38 -14.95
N GLY A 183 4.76 10.83 -14.34
CA GLY A 183 4.56 9.39 -14.14
C GLY A 183 5.08 8.84 -12.81
N LEU A 184 5.77 9.64 -11.99
CA LEU A 184 6.24 9.18 -10.68
C LEU A 184 5.05 8.81 -9.78
N ALA A 185 5.03 7.58 -9.26
CA ALA A 185 4.06 7.14 -8.27
C ALA A 185 4.14 7.99 -7.01
N LEU A 186 3.03 8.58 -6.58
CA LEU A 186 3.00 9.46 -5.42
C LEU A 186 3.21 8.68 -4.12
N SER A 187 4.07 9.21 -3.26
CA SER A 187 4.43 8.63 -1.97
C SER A 187 4.82 9.71 -0.98
N SER A 188 4.46 9.52 0.29
CA SER A 188 4.98 10.33 1.41
C SER A 188 6.51 10.35 1.46
N ARG A 189 7.19 9.32 0.94
CA ARG A 189 8.66 9.24 0.88
C ARG A 189 9.28 10.05 -0.27
N ASN A 190 8.51 10.56 -1.23
CA ASN A 190 9.08 11.39 -2.30
C ASN A 190 9.66 12.71 -1.77
N GLY A 191 9.21 13.19 -0.62
CA GLY A 191 9.76 14.39 0.03
C GLY A 191 11.19 14.23 0.54
N PHE A 192 11.76 13.01 0.52
CA PHE A 192 13.16 12.75 0.87
C PHE A 192 14.11 12.89 -0.33
N LEU A 193 13.58 13.05 -1.55
CA LEU A 193 14.38 13.22 -2.76
C LEU A 193 14.88 14.67 -2.86
N SER A 194 16.15 14.86 -3.23
CA SER A 194 16.63 16.16 -3.71
C SER A 194 15.95 16.54 -5.03
N GLU A 195 16.10 17.78 -5.48
CA GLU A 195 15.56 18.21 -6.78
C GLU A 195 16.11 17.38 -7.95
N GLU A 196 17.41 17.08 -7.93
CA GLU A 196 18.08 16.26 -8.94
C GLU A 196 17.58 14.82 -8.90
N GLN A 197 17.45 14.24 -7.70
CA GLN A 197 16.89 12.90 -7.52
C GLN A 197 15.43 12.84 -7.96
N ARG A 198 14.65 13.88 -7.67
CA ARG A 198 13.24 13.97 -8.08
C ARG A 198 13.10 14.02 -9.60
N ALA A 199 14.00 14.70 -10.31
CA ALA A 199 14.01 14.73 -11.77
C ALA A 199 14.34 13.35 -12.39
N VAL A 200 15.16 12.53 -11.72
CA VAL A 200 15.52 11.18 -12.16
C VAL A 200 14.44 10.13 -11.84
N ALA A 201 13.74 10.27 -10.71
CA ALA A 201 12.79 9.27 -10.20
C ALA A 201 11.76 8.71 -11.22
N PRO A 202 11.23 9.48 -12.20
CA PRO A 202 10.35 8.95 -13.25
C PRO A 202 10.94 7.82 -14.11
N VAL A 203 12.26 7.60 -14.13
CA VAL A 203 12.88 6.45 -14.82
C VAL A 203 12.28 5.12 -14.34
N VAL A 204 11.89 5.02 -13.07
CA VAL A 204 11.25 3.82 -12.50
C VAL A 204 9.98 3.45 -13.28
N TYR A 205 9.11 4.42 -13.53
CA TYR A 205 7.87 4.19 -14.27
C TYR A 205 8.12 3.91 -15.76
N ARG A 206 9.12 4.56 -16.35
CA ARG A 206 9.53 4.29 -17.74
C ARG A 206 10.03 2.85 -17.92
N ALA A 207 10.83 2.34 -16.98
CA ALA A 207 11.32 0.97 -17.01
C ALA A 207 10.16 -0.05 -16.96
N LEU A 208 9.21 0.14 -16.05
CA LEU A 208 8.00 -0.70 -15.96
C LEU A 208 7.18 -0.64 -17.26
N SER A 209 6.97 0.56 -17.79
CA SER A 209 6.18 0.78 -19.00
C SER A 209 6.83 0.14 -20.23
N SER A 210 8.17 0.20 -20.33
CA SER A 210 8.92 -0.45 -21.40
C SER A 210 8.75 -1.97 -21.36
N ILE A 211 8.82 -2.60 -20.18
CA ILE A 211 8.58 -4.04 -20.04
C ILE A 211 7.13 -4.37 -20.43
N ALA A 212 6.16 -3.61 -19.92
CA ALA A 212 4.75 -3.85 -20.21
C ALA A 212 4.48 -3.79 -21.72
N GLU A 213 5.06 -2.81 -22.42
CA GLU A 213 4.90 -2.64 -23.85
C GLU A 213 5.55 -3.77 -24.65
N SER A 214 6.78 -4.17 -24.31
CA SER A 214 7.43 -5.33 -24.95
C SER A 214 6.61 -6.61 -24.79
N ILE A 215 6.05 -6.86 -23.60
CA ILE A 215 5.19 -8.02 -23.36
C ILE A 215 3.90 -7.93 -24.21
N LYS A 216 3.28 -6.75 -24.32
CA LYS A 216 2.11 -6.56 -25.19
C LYS A 216 2.43 -6.82 -26.66
N GLN A 217 3.64 -6.49 -27.10
CA GLN A 217 4.14 -6.73 -28.47
C GLN A 217 4.52 -8.19 -28.75
N GLY A 218 4.48 -9.06 -27.73
CA GLY A 218 4.69 -10.50 -27.90
C GLY A 218 5.98 -11.03 -27.28
N GLU A 219 6.82 -10.17 -26.68
CA GLU A 219 8.05 -10.62 -26.05
C GLU A 219 7.76 -11.47 -24.81
N ARG A 220 8.45 -12.61 -24.69
CA ARG A 220 8.26 -13.58 -23.61
C ARG A 220 9.56 -13.96 -22.89
N ASP A 221 10.70 -13.46 -23.34
CA ASP A 221 11.96 -13.59 -22.60
C ASP A 221 12.00 -12.59 -21.43
N PHE A 222 11.24 -12.91 -20.39
CA PHE A 222 11.15 -12.09 -19.18
C PHE A 222 12.51 -11.83 -18.52
N PRO A 223 13.42 -12.81 -18.38
CA PRO A 223 14.78 -12.55 -17.89
C PRO A 223 15.52 -11.48 -18.70
N ALA A 224 15.48 -11.54 -20.04
CA ALA A 224 16.13 -10.54 -20.89
C ALA A 224 15.52 -9.14 -20.71
N LEU A 225 14.19 -9.03 -20.67
CA LEU A 225 13.49 -7.75 -20.45
C LEU A 225 13.86 -7.12 -19.09
N ILE A 226 13.87 -7.94 -18.03
CA ILE A 226 14.27 -7.51 -16.69
C ILE A 226 15.73 -7.02 -16.70
N GLN A 227 16.64 -7.80 -17.28
CA GLN A 227 18.06 -7.46 -17.30
C GLN A 227 18.33 -6.17 -18.07
N ALA A 228 17.67 -5.96 -19.21
CA ALA A 228 17.79 -4.74 -20.01
C ALA A 228 17.34 -3.50 -19.21
N GLN A 229 16.18 -3.56 -18.55
CA GLN A 229 15.69 -2.42 -17.77
C GLN A 229 16.44 -2.22 -16.46
N ARG A 230 16.99 -3.29 -15.87
CA ARG A 230 17.88 -3.18 -14.70
C ARG A 230 19.10 -2.33 -15.02
N GLN A 231 19.74 -2.57 -16.17
CA GLN A 231 20.88 -1.76 -16.62
C GLN A 231 20.50 -0.30 -16.86
N GLN A 232 19.30 -0.03 -17.38
CA GLN A 232 18.80 1.35 -17.55
C GLN A 232 18.60 2.07 -16.21
N LEU A 233 18.05 1.39 -15.21
CA LEU A 233 17.91 1.93 -13.86
C LEU A 233 19.28 2.24 -13.24
N GLU A 234 20.24 1.32 -13.37
CA GLU A 234 21.62 1.48 -12.88
C GLU A 234 22.34 2.64 -13.57
N ALA A 235 22.22 2.75 -14.91
CA ALA A 235 22.80 3.86 -15.68
C ALA A 235 22.19 5.22 -15.30
N ALA A 236 20.94 5.25 -14.85
CA ALA A 236 20.28 6.46 -14.33
C ALA A 236 20.66 6.78 -12.87
N GLY A 237 21.56 6.01 -12.24
CA GLY A 237 22.02 6.23 -10.87
C GLY A 237 21.12 5.64 -9.79
N LEU A 238 20.15 4.78 -10.15
CA LEU A 238 19.40 4.00 -9.18
C LEU A 238 20.16 2.71 -8.85
N ARG A 239 19.97 2.21 -7.62
CA ARG A 239 20.41 0.87 -7.23
C ARG A 239 19.18 -0.03 -7.08
N PRO A 240 18.87 -0.90 -8.06
CA PRO A 240 17.75 -1.82 -7.96
C PRO A 240 17.89 -2.74 -6.75
N ASP A 241 16.82 -2.83 -5.96
CA ASP A 241 16.63 -3.85 -4.92
C ASP A 241 16.03 -5.09 -5.57
N TYR A 242 14.95 -4.90 -6.34
CA TYR A 242 14.42 -5.90 -7.25
C TYR A 242 13.74 -5.24 -8.46
N LEU A 243 13.69 -5.97 -9.57
CA LEU A 243 12.84 -5.71 -10.73
C LEU A 243 12.38 -7.07 -11.24
N GLU A 244 11.08 -7.34 -11.15
CA GLU A 244 10.55 -8.68 -11.36
C GLU A 244 9.22 -8.68 -12.12
N ILE A 245 8.96 -9.76 -12.86
CA ILE A 245 7.67 -10.05 -13.50
C ILE A 245 7.08 -11.26 -12.78
N ARG A 246 5.91 -11.07 -12.17
CA ARG A 246 5.24 -12.09 -11.34
C ARG A 246 3.82 -12.35 -11.84
N HIS A 247 3.29 -13.53 -11.53
CA HIS A 247 1.87 -13.81 -11.73
C HIS A 247 1.05 -12.89 -10.80
N ALA A 248 0.04 -12.20 -11.35
CA ALA A 248 -0.63 -11.08 -10.68
C ALA A 248 -1.36 -11.46 -9.38
N LEU A 249 -1.85 -12.70 -9.26
CA LEU A 249 -2.59 -13.16 -8.07
C LEU A 249 -1.69 -13.82 -7.02
N THR A 250 -0.78 -14.69 -7.46
CA THR A 250 -0.02 -15.59 -6.58
C THR A 250 1.38 -15.07 -6.28
N LEU A 251 1.85 -14.06 -7.01
CA LEU A 251 3.19 -13.48 -6.93
C LEU A 251 4.35 -14.47 -7.15
N ARG A 252 4.07 -15.70 -7.64
CA ARG A 252 5.12 -16.60 -8.11
C ARG A 252 5.84 -15.99 -9.34
N PRO A 253 7.09 -16.37 -9.62
CA PRO A 253 7.74 -16.01 -10.88
C PRO A 253 6.82 -16.30 -12.07
N ALA A 254 6.68 -15.31 -12.95
CA ALA A 254 5.85 -15.46 -14.14
C ALA A 254 6.53 -16.38 -15.15
N THR A 255 5.70 -17.07 -15.92
CA THR A 255 6.08 -17.92 -17.05
C THR A 255 5.55 -17.32 -18.34
N ALA A 256 6.08 -17.73 -19.49
CA ALA A 256 5.63 -17.25 -20.79
C ALA A 256 4.14 -17.52 -21.10
N GLU A 257 3.53 -18.47 -20.39
CA GLU A 257 2.12 -18.85 -20.52
C GLU A 257 1.19 -17.94 -19.70
N ASP A 258 1.72 -17.23 -18.72
CA ASP A 258 0.91 -16.39 -17.84
C ASP A 258 0.37 -15.16 -18.58
N ARG A 259 -0.92 -14.92 -18.41
CA ARG A 259 -1.67 -13.83 -19.07
C ARG A 259 -1.98 -12.66 -18.15
N ASP A 260 -2.03 -12.92 -16.85
CA ASP A 260 -2.28 -11.92 -15.80
C ASP A 260 -0.99 -11.70 -15.00
N LEU A 261 -0.32 -10.59 -15.28
CA LEU A 261 1.05 -10.31 -14.88
C LEU A 261 1.11 -9.04 -14.03
N VAL A 262 2.07 -8.97 -13.12
CA VAL A 262 2.46 -7.74 -12.45
C VAL A 262 3.96 -7.55 -12.55
N ILE A 263 4.38 -6.38 -13.04
CA ILE A 263 5.77 -5.96 -13.10
C ILE A 263 6.02 -5.10 -11.86
N LEU A 264 6.99 -5.49 -11.05
CA LEU A 264 7.25 -4.93 -9.73
C LEU A 264 8.69 -4.41 -9.68
N VAL A 265 8.88 -3.22 -9.13
CA VAL A 265 10.21 -2.65 -8.93
C VAL A 265 10.34 -2.03 -7.55
N ALA A 266 11.51 -2.26 -6.95
CA ALA A 266 12.02 -1.46 -5.85
C ALA A 266 13.45 -1.05 -6.18
N ALA A 267 13.77 0.23 -5.99
CA ALA A 267 15.09 0.75 -6.26
C ALA A 267 15.43 1.90 -5.31
N PHE A 268 16.70 1.98 -4.92
CA PHE A 268 17.21 3.10 -4.12
C PHE A 268 17.66 4.22 -5.05
N LEU A 269 17.26 5.45 -4.74
CA LEU A 269 17.79 6.67 -5.33
C LEU A 269 18.31 7.55 -4.21
N GLY A 270 19.64 7.62 -4.09
CA GLY A 270 20.29 8.04 -2.85
C GLY A 270 19.91 7.10 -1.70
N THR A 271 19.38 7.67 -0.61
CA THR A 271 18.89 6.91 0.56
C THR A 271 17.41 6.52 0.45
N THR A 272 16.68 7.09 -0.53
CA THR A 272 15.24 6.89 -0.65
C THR A 272 14.95 5.60 -1.43
N ARG A 273 14.26 4.65 -0.80
CA ARG A 273 13.76 3.43 -1.46
C ARG A 273 12.42 3.70 -2.11
N LEU A 274 12.41 3.79 -3.44
CA LEU A 274 11.21 3.91 -4.26
C LEU A 274 10.64 2.52 -4.57
N ILE A 275 9.32 2.43 -4.67
CA ILE A 275 8.62 1.25 -5.17
C ILE A 275 7.59 1.69 -6.20
N ASP A 276 7.36 0.84 -7.19
CA ASP A 276 6.30 1.02 -8.17
C ASP A 276 5.91 -0.34 -8.78
N ASN A 277 4.78 -0.37 -9.46
CA ASN A 277 4.33 -1.56 -10.17
C ASN A 277 3.39 -1.22 -11.33
N LEU A 278 3.26 -2.18 -12.26
CA LEU A 278 2.26 -2.18 -13.32
C LEU A 278 1.61 -3.55 -13.43
N HIS A 279 0.29 -3.57 -13.27
CA HIS A 279 -0.55 -4.74 -13.57
C HIS A 279 -0.86 -4.76 -15.08
N LEU A 280 -0.72 -5.94 -15.68
CA LEU A 280 -0.91 -6.19 -17.10
C LEU A 280 -1.73 -7.46 -17.27
N ASN A 281 -2.94 -7.32 -17.80
CA ASN A 281 -3.77 -8.44 -18.21
C ASN A 281 -3.80 -8.50 -19.75
N LEU A 282 -3.28 -9.57 -20.33
CA LEU A 282 -3.16 -9.73 -21.79
C LEU A 282 -4.46 -10.16 -22.48
N ASP A 283 -5.49 -10.53 -21.70
CA ASP A 283 -6.80 -10.96 -22.21
C ASP A 283 -7.82 -9.82 -22.23
N THR A 284 -7.51 -8.70 -21.57
CA THR A 284 -8.33 -7.49 -21.62
C THR A 284 -7.78 -6.56 -22.72
N PRO A 285 -8.60 -6.10 -23.67
CA PRO A 285 -8.17 -5.07 -24.63
C PRO A 285 -7.76 -3.79 -23.89
N ALA A 286 -6.75 -3.09 -24.43
CA ALA A 286 -6.19 -1.86 -23.88
C ALA A 286 -7.21 -0.71 -23.80
#